data_AF-A0AAV5HJZ5-F1
#
_entry.id   AF-A0AAV5HJZ5-F1
#
_cell.length_a   1.000
_cell.length_b   1.000
_cell.length_c   1.000
_cell.angle_alpha   90.00
_cell.angle_beta   90.00
_cell.angle_gamma   90.00
#
_symmetry.space_group_name_H-M   'P 1'
#
loop_
_entity.id
_entity.type
_entity.pdbx_description
1 polymer ?
#
loop_
_entity_poly.entity_id
_entity_poly.type
_entity_poly.pdbx_seq_one_letter_code
_entity_poly.pdbx_strand_id
1 'polypeptide(L)'
;MLRSLSFGYSHGLKDEEPPEMVANKTINETLGILKACLKAKTVKRVVYTSSASAIFVNNYWNKVVVMDESFWSDVDFIRKFKPSGGSYPISKTLTKKAALEFAPKNGLDLVTLIPSIVGEKSEEYMKLLNASMVHVDDVAMAQIFLLEYPNATVSRSSLAKVQSFKAPGLSSKKLLESGFKFKYSVEEMLDDAIKCCKDKAYLK
;
A
#
# COMPACT_ATOMS: atom_id res chain seq x y z
N MET A 1 13.66 -2.09 23.50
CA MET A 1 12.28 -2.19 22.99
C MET A 1 11.98 -0.96 22.14
N LEU A 2 11.98 -1.11 20.81
CA LEU A 2 11.62 -0.03 19.87
C LEU A 2 10.10 0.19 19.95
N ARG A 3 9.68 1.41 20.31
CA ARG A 3 8.27 1.80 20.35
C ARG A 3 7.91 2.36 18.99
N SER A 4 7.11 1.60 18.25
CA SER A 4 6.90 1.77 16.82
C SER A 4 5.40 1.52 16.53
N LEU A 5 4.83 2.25 15.57
CA LEU A 5 3.40 2.18 15.25
C LEU A 5 3.21 1.87 13.77
N SER A 6 2.36 0.88 13.48
CA SER A 6 1.85 0.63 12.13
C SER A 6 0.35 0.84 12.08
N PHE A 7 -0.13 1.49 11.02
CA PHE A 7 -1.57 1.63 10.75
C PHE A 7 -1.83 1.68 9.25
N GLY A 8 -3.01 1.20 8.85
CA GLY A 8 -3.56 1.32 7.52
C GLY A 8 -5.07 1.53 7.64
N TYR A 9 -5.60 2.53 6.97
CA TYR A 9 -7.04 2.81 7.03
C TYR A 9 -7.77 2.10 5.88
N SER A 10 -8.70 1.20 6.20
CA SER A 10 -9.55 0.50 5.24
C SER A 10 -10.99 0.48 5.76
N HIS A 11 -11.63 1.64 5.85
CA HIS A 11 -13.08 1.64 6.05
C HIS A 11 -13.78 1.37 4.71
N GLY A 12 -14.92 0.67 4.79
CA GLY A 12 -15.82 0.47 3.67
C GLY A 12 -16.30 1.82 3.14
N LEU A 13 -15.58 2.32 2.14
CA LEU A 13 -15.96 3.52 1.42
C LEU A 13 -17.29 3.21 0.75
N LYS A 14 -18.36 3.84 1.25
CA LYS A 14 -19.58 3.94 0.45
C LYS A 14 -19.22 4.83 -0.73
N ASP A 15 -19.30 4.31 -1.94
CA ASP A 15 -19.03 5.06 -3.18
C ASP A 15 -19.94 6.29 -3.36
N GLU A 16 -20.90 6.49 -2.45
CA GLU A 16 -21.83 7.60 -2.39
C GLU A 16 -21.23 8.90 -1.80
N GLU A 17 -20.12 8.84 -1.03
CA GLU A 17 -19.51 10.05 -0.47
C GLU A 17 -18.59 10.76 -1.48
N PRO A 18 -18.61 12.12 -1.54
CA PRO A 18 -17.73 12.87 -2.43
C PRO A 18 -16.25 12.54 -2.19
N PRO A 19 -15.44 12.32 -3.24
CA PRO A 19 -14.03 11.94 -3.11
C PRO A 19 -13.22 12.85 -2.18
N GLU A 20 -13.54 14.15 -2.16
CA GLU A 20 -12.85 15.14 -1.32
C GLU A 20 -13.19 15.00 0.16
N MET A 21 -14.45 14.67 0.49
CA MET A 21 -14.87 14.43 1.87
C MET A 21 -14.14 13.20 2.43
N VAL A 22 -14.12 12.12 1.64
CA VAL A 22 -13.39 10.89 1.98
C VAL A 22 -11.90 11.18 2.16
N ALA A 23 -11.28 11.90 1.21
CA ALA A 23 -9.88 12.25 1.30
C ALA A 23 -9.55 13.10 2.54
N ASN A 24 -10.31 14.17 2.78
CA ASN A 24 -10.10 15.06 3.92
C ASN A 24 -10.24 14.33 5.25
N LYS A 25 -11.22 13.44 5.38
CA LYS A 25 -11.37 12.58 6.56
C LYS A 25 -10.12 11.73 6.79
N THR A 26 -9.69 10.99 5.77
CA THR A 26 -8.51 10.10 5.88
C THR A 26 -7.21 10.85 6.15
N ILE A 27 -7.05 12.06 5.60
CA ILE A 27 -5.93 12.95 5.88
C ILE A 27 -5.95 13.36 7.35
N ASN A 28 -7.08 13.85 7.85
CA ASN A 28 -7.21 14.32 9.23
C ASN A 28 -6.97 13.20 10.25
N GLU A 29 -7.50 12.00 10.01
CA GLU A 29 -7.28 10.83 10.85
C GLU A 29 -5.79 10.45 10.89
N THR A 30 -5.15 10.37 9.72
CA THR A 30 -3.72 10.05 9.59
C THR A 30 -2.85 11.08 10.30
N LEU A 31 -3.10 12.37 10.07
CA LEU A 31 -2.37 13.46 10.74
C LEU A 31 -2.64 13.48 12.24
N GLY A 32 -3.84 13.09 12.69
CA GLY A 32 -4.18 12.93 14.10
C GLY A 32 -3.30 11.89 14.78
N ILE A 33 -3.11 10.73 14.14
CA ILE A 33 -2.21 9.68 14.62
C ILE A 33 -0.76 10.17 14.67
N LEU A 34 -0.27 10.82 13.60
CA LEU A 34 1.10 11.36 13.58
C LEU A 34 1.32 12.42 14.67
N LYS A 35 0.34 13.29 14.91
CA LYS A 35 0.36 14.25 16.03
C LYS A 35 0.37 13.55 17.40
N ALA A 36 -0.37 12.45 17.56
CA ALA A 36 -0.33 11.65 18.78
C ALA A 36 1.05 11.03 19.00
N CYS A 37 1.70 10.52 17.95
CA CYS A 37 3.08 10.00 18.01
C CYS A 37 4.07 11.08 18.49
N LEU A 38 3.96 12.30 17.96
CA LEU A 38 4.77 13.44 18.41
C LEU A 38 4.57 13.74 19.89
N LYS A 39 3.31 13.82 20.33
CA LYS A 39 2.96 14.08 21.74
C LYS A 39 3.48 12.98 22.67
N ALA A 40 3.46 11.73 22.23
CA ALA A 40 3.94 10.60 23.01
C ALA A 40 5.45 10.67 23.30
N LYS A 41 6.25 11.34 22.46
CA LYS A 41 7.73 11.48 22.53
C LYS A 41 8.53 10.17 22.57
N THR A 42 7.87 9.03 22.73
CA THR A 42 8.52 7.71 22.80
C THR A 42 8.55 6.99 21.46
N VAL A 43 7.77 7.45 20.47
CA VAL A 43 7.69 6.84 19.14
C VAL A 43 8.91 7.29 18.33
N LYS A 44 9.75 6.34 17.93
CA LYS A 44 10.98 6.65 17.17
C LYS A 44 10.78 6.56 15.66
N ARG A 45 9.85 5.72 15.21
CA ARG A 45 9.52 5.48 13.81
C ARG A 45 8.04 5.13 13.67
N VAL A 46 7.44 5.59 12.58
CA VAL A 46 6.08 5.25 12.16
C VAL A 46 6.13 4.53 10.81
N VAL A 47 5.45 3.40 10.69
CA VAL A 47 5.25 2.71 9.40
C VAL A 47 3.81 2.91 8.95
N TYR A 48 3.61 3.75 7.93
CA TYR A 48 2.30 3.99 7.34
C TYR A 48 2.02 2.99 6.21
N THR A 49 0.90 2.27 6.31
CA THR A 49 0.46 1.34 5.27
C THR A 49 -0.36 2.09 4.23
N SER A 50 0.26 2.35 3.09
CA SER A 50 -0.35 2.97 1.93
C SER A 50 -1.05 1.90 1.07
N SER A 51 -1.11 2.09 -0.25
CA SER A 51 -1.77 1.18 -1.19
C SER A 51 -1.18 1.37 -2.57
N ALA A 52 -1.09 0.29 -3.34
CA ALA A 52 -0.79 0.32 -4.77
C ALA A 52 -1.69 1.28 -5.57
N SER A 53 -2.93 1.51 -5.11
CA SER A 53 -3.85 2.49 -5.71
C SER A 53 -3.37 3.94 -5.61
N ALA A 54 -2.37 4.24 -4.76
CA ALA A 54 -1.71 5.54 -4.70
C ALA A 54 -0.59 5.70 -5.75
N ILE A 55 -0.28 4.64 -6.50
CA ILE A 55 0.79 4.57 -7.51
C ILE A 55 0.21 4.40 -8.91
N PHE A 56 -0.66 3.39 -9.11
CA PHE A 56 -1.01 2.89 -10.44
C PHE A 56 -1.98 3.74 -11.28
N VAL A 57 -2.82 4.58 -10.67
CA VAL A 57 -3.91 5.24 -11.40
C VAL A 57 -3.42 6.55 -11.99
N ASN A 58 -2.75 6.44 -13.13
CA ASN A 58 -2.17 7.55 -13.88
C ASN A 58 -2.23 7.28 -15.40
N ASN A 59 -1.81 8.23 -16.22
CA ASN A 59 -1.81 8.13 -17.69
C ASN A 59 -0.69 7.24 -18.27
N TYR A 60 0.09 6.55 -17.44
CA TYR A 60 1.19 5.64 -17.83
C TYR A 60 0.82 4.16 -17.74
N TRP A 61 -0.41 3.83 -17.34
CA TRP A 61 -0.85 2.45 -17.06
C TRP A 61 -0.65 1.46 -18.23
N ASN A 62 -0.61 1.94 -19.48
CA ASN A 62 -0.36 1.15 -20.69
C ASN A 62 1.04 1.34 -21.29
N LYS A 63 1.91 2.16 -20.67
CA LYS A 63 3.26 2.50 -21.18
C LYS A 63 4.38 1.91 -20.33
N VAL A 64 4.09 1.52 -19.09
CA VAL A 64 5.08 1.08 -18.11
C VAL A 64 4.72 -0.32 -17.61
N VAL A 65 5.71 -1.22 -17.64
CA VAL A 65 5.54 -2.63 -17.23
C VAL A 65 5.74 -2.82 -15.72
N VAL A 66 6.57 -1.98 -15.09
CA VAL A 66 6.87 -2.05 -13.65
C VAL A 66 6.97 -0.63 -13.09
N MET A 67 6.27 -0.36 -12.00
CA MET A 67 6.32 0.90 -11.27
C MET A 67 7.04 0.72 -9.92
N ASP A 68 7.71 1.77 -9.46
CA ASP A 68 8.37 1.83 -8.16
C ASP A 68 7.82 2.99 -7.31
N GLU A 69 8.45 3.29 -6.17
CA GLU A 69 7.97 4.30 -5.23
C GLU A 69 8.09 5.75 -5.74
N SER A 70 8.73 5.98 -6.91
CA SER A 70 8.80 7.30 -7.54
C SER A 70 7.51 7.70 -8.26
N PHE A 71 6.68 6.71 -8.60
CA PHE A 71 5.40 6.93 -9.26
C PHE A 71 4.32 7.39 -8.28
N TRP A 72 3.32 8.10 -8.83
CA TRP A 72 2.16 8.56 -8.09
C TRP A 72 0.92 8.45 -8.98
N SER A 73 -0.22 8.17 -8.35
CA SER A 73 -1.50 8.32 -9.03
C SER A 73 -1.80 9.80 -9.26
N ASP A 74 -2.42 10.08 -10.40
CA ASP A 74 -2.79 11.42 -10.84
C ASP A 74 -4.23 11.68 -10.43
N VAL A 75 -4.41 12.52 -9.41
CA VAL A 75 -5.71 12.84 -8.81
C VAL A 75 -6.64 13.49 -9.83
N ASP A 76 -6.11 14.37 -10.69
CA ASP A 76 -6.92 15.09 -11.67
C ASP A 76 -7.32 14.17 -12.82
N PHE A 77 -6.42 13.28 -13.23
CA PHE A 77 -6.75 12.18 -14.13
C PHE A 77 -7.84 11.26 -13.53
N ILE A 78 -7.73 10.86 -12.27
CA ILE A 78 -8.73 10.00 -11.62
C ILE A 78 -10.10 10.69 -11.58
N ARG A 79 -10.15 11.96 -11.17
CA ARG A 79 -11.39 12.75 -11.15
C ARG A 79 -12.07 12.80 -12.52
N LYS A 80 -11.27 12.97 -13.58
CA LYS A 80 -11.76 13.04 -14.96
C LYS A 80 -12.25 11.69 -15.50
N PHE A 81 -11.53 10.61 -15.22
CA PHE A 81 -11.78 9.29 -15.85
C PHE A 81 -12.61 8.32 -15.00
N LYS A 82 -12.69 8.52 -13.68
CA LYS A 82 -13.44 7.66 -12.74
C LYS A 82 -14.25 8.50 -11.74
N PRO A 83 -15.22 9.31 -12.20
CA PRO A 83 -15.98 10.21 -11.33
C PRO A 83 -16.74 9.49 -10.21
N SER A 84 -17.22 8.26 -10.43
CA SER A 84 -17.98 7.45 -9.48
C SER A 84 -17.22 6.25 -8.89
N GLY A 85 -15.88 6.25 -8.97
CA GLY A 85 -15.02 5.18 -8.41
C GLY A 85 -13.60 5.63 -8.07
N GLY A 86 -13.38 6.95 -8.05
CA GLY A 86 -12.08 7.57 -7.80
C GLY A 86 -11.78 7.80 -6.32
N SER A 87 -12.77 7.69 -5.43
CA SER A 87 -12.64 8.08 -4.01
C SER A 87 -11.51 7.33 -3.29
N TYR A 88 -11.40 6.01 -3.48
CA TYR A 88 -10.33 5.21 -2.87
C TYR A 88 -8.91 5.59 -3.34
N PRO A 89 -8.58 5.57 -4.65
CA PRO A 89 -7.24 5.96 -5.10
C PRO A 89 -6.91 7.42 -4.79
N ILE A 90 -7.89 8.34 -4.88
CA ILE A 90 -7.69 9.75 -4.51
C ILE A 90 -7.33 9.87 -3.03
N SER A 91 -8.15 9.29 -2.14
CA SER A 91 -7.91 9.30 -0.69
C SER A 91 -6.56 8.73 -0.32
N LYS A 92 -6.20 7.55 -0.87
CA LYS A 92 -4.91 6.91 -0.61
C LYS A 92 -3.73 7.75 -1.08
N THR A 93 -3.87 8.39 -2.25
CA THR A 93 -2.84 9.27 -2.81
C THR A 93 -2.63 10.51 -1.96
N LEU A 94 -3.70 11.25 -1.67
CA LEU A 94 -3.63 12.51 -0.93
C LEU A 94 -3.20 12.29 0.52
N THR A 95 -3.67 11.22 1.17
CA THR A 95 -3.25 10.86 2.54
C THR A 95 -1.77 10.50 2.60
N LYS A 96 -1.26 9.71 1.64
CA LYS A 96 0.18 9.40 1.54
C LYS A 96 1.01 10.67 1.36
N LYS A 97 0.57 11.60 0.49
CA LYS A 97 1.24 12.90 0.29
C LYS A 97 1.27 13.72 1.58
N ALA A 98 0.13 13.87 2.25
CA ALA A 98 0.02 14.62 3.50
C ALA A 98 0.92 14.04 4.62
N ALA A 99 0.97 12.72 4.76
CA ALA A 99 1.83 12.06 5.74
C ALA A 99 3.33 12.30 5.45
N LEU A 100 3.74 12.15 4.19
CA LEU A 100 5.13 12.37 3.75
C LEU A 100 5.56 13.84 3.82
N GLU A 101 4.62 14.78 3.73
CA GLU A 101 4.89 16.20 3.97
C GLU A 101 4.98 16.52 5.47
N PHE A 102 4.06 15.97 6.27
CA PHE A 102 3.96 16.26 7.69
C PHE A 102 5.14 15.71 8.49
N ALA A 103 5.50 14.43 8.27
CA ALA A 103 6.45 13.75 9.16
C ALA A 103 7.85 14.37 9.18
N PRO A 104 8.52 14.65 8.05
CA PRO A 104 9.85 15.25 8.04
C PRO A 104 9.87 16.65 8.66
N LYS A 105 8.83 17.47 8.40
CA LYS A 105 8.68 18.81 8.97
C LYS A 105 8.59 18.82 10.49
N ASN A 106 8.17 17.70 11.09
CA ASN A 106 7.99 17.55 12.52
C ASN A 106 9.02 16.60 13.16
N GLY A 107 10.06 16.18 12.43
CA GLY A 107 11.10 15.30 12.95
C GLY A 107 10.63 13.86 13.23
N LEU A 108 9.54 13.42 12.61
CA LEU A 108 9.12 12.01 12.64
C LEU A 108 9.82 11.22 11.54
N ASP A 109 10.45 10.11 11.91
CA ASP A 109 10.89 9.08 10.97
C ASP A 109 9.67 8.30 10.47
N LEU A 110 9.25 8.58 9.24
CA LEU A 110 8.11 7.94 8.58
C LEU A 110 8.58 7.06 7.44
N VAL A 111 8.16 5.80 7.47
CA VAL A 111 8.32 4.85 6.36
C VAL A 111 6.93 4.52 5.81
N THR A 112 6.79 4.47 4.49
CA THR A 112 5.53 4.05 3.85
C THR A 112 5.70 2.66 3.23
N LEU A 113 4.86 1.70 3.64
CA LEU A 113 4.74 0.39 3.00
C LEU A 113 3.61 0.46 1.96
N ILE A 114 3.88 0.00 0.73
CA ILE A 114 2.90 0.03 -0.37
C ILE A 114 2.58 -1.43 -0.74
N PRO A 115 1.57 -2.03 -0.10
CA PRO A 115 1.12 -3.36 -0.51
C PRO A 115 0.43 -3.29 -1.87
N SER A 116 0.64 -4.35 -2.67
CA SER A 116 -0.19 -4.68 -3.83
C SER A 116 -1.54 -5.27 -3.38
N ILE A 117 -2.23 -6.04 -4.23
CA ILE A 117 -3.48 -6.70 -3.82
C ILE A 117 -3.15 -7.74 -2.75
N VAL A 118 -3.78 -7.58 -1.58
CA VAL A 118 -3.77 -8.59 -0.51
C VAL A 118 -5.00 -9.47 -0.73
N GLY A 119 -4.80 -10.77 -0.91
CA GLY A 119 -5.87 -11.70 -1.30
C GLY A 119 -6.86 -11.94 -0.16
N GLU A 120 -8.09 -11.44 -0.29
CA GLU A 120 -9.18 -11.80 0.66
C GLU A 120 -10.60 -11.88 0.04
N LYS A 121 -10.80 -11.70 -1.28
CA LYS A 121 -12.14 -11.82 -1.89
C LYS A 121 -12.16 -12.59 -3.21
N SER A 122 -13.12 -13.50 -3.32
CA SER A 122 -13.15 -14.65 -4.24
C SER A 122 -13.95 -14.47 -5.53
N GLU A 123 -14.63 -13.36 -5.77
CA GLU A 123 -15.51 -13.27 -6.97
C GLU A 123 -14.82 -12.78 -8.26
N GLU A 124 -13.52 -12.44 -8.23
CA GLU A 124 -12.79 -12.02 -9.44
C GLU A 124 -11.45 -12.75 -9.66
N TYR A 125 -11.34 -14.03 -9.30
CA TYR A 125 -10.11 -14.84 -9.46
C TYR A 125 -9.50 -14.79 -10.87
N MET A 126 -10.33 -14.64 -11.92
CA MET A 126 -9.84 -14.55 -13.31
C MET A 126 -9.18 -13.21 -13.66
N LYS A 127 -9.44 -12.13 -12.91
CA LYS A 127 -8.73 -10.83 -13.08
C LYS A 127 -7.43 -10.79 -12.26
N LEU A 128 -7.31 -11.59 -11.20
CA LEU A 128 -6.17 -11.61 -10.28
C LEU A 128 -4.92 -12.28 -10.85
N LEU A 129 -5.08 -13.25 -11.77
CA LEU A 129 -3.95 -13.92 -12.43
C LEU A 129 -3.00 -12.94 -13.14
N ASN A 130 -3.48 -11.73 -13.45
CA ASN A 130 -2.75 -10.69 -14.13
C ASN A 130 -2.39 -9.47 -13.25
N ALA A 131 -2.52 -9.58 -11.93
CA ALA A 131 -2.24 -8.51 -10.98
C ALA A 131 -1.06 -8.84 -10.05
N SER A 132 -0.39 -7.80 -9.54
CA SER A 132 0.61 -7.97 -8.47
C SER A 132 -0.11 -8.32 -7.17
N MET A 133 0.32 -9.40 -6.51
CA MET A 133 -0.23 -9.90 -5.24
C MET A 133 0.86 -10.01 -4.18
N VAL A 134 0.46 -9.90 -2.91
CA VAL A 134 1.35 -10.12 -1.76
C VAL A 134 0.58 -10.83 -0.65
N HIS A 135 1.22 -11.79 0.01
CA HIS A 135 0.61 -12.53 1.11
C HIS A 135 0.41 -11.63 2.32
N VAL A 136 -0.69 -11.80 3.06
CA VAL A 136 -0.99 -10.98 4.25
C VAL A 136 0.10 -11.10 5.32
N ASP A 137 0.62 -12.30 5.55
CA ASP A 137 1.74 -12.51 6.48
C ASP A 137 3.03 -11.83 6.00
N ASP A 138 3.30 -11.79 4.69
CA ASP A 138 4.47 -11.07 4.18
C ASP A 138 4.32 -9.56 4.39
N VAL A 139 3.10 -9.00 4.29
CA VAL A 139 2.84 -7.60 4.65
C VAL A 139 3.10 -7.37 6.14
N ALA A 140 2.62 -8.26 7.02
CA ALA A 140 2.84 -8.14 8.47
C ALA A 140 4.34 -8.27 8.82
N MET A 141 5.04 -9.23 8.22
CA MET A 141 6.48 -9.40 8.40
C MET A 141 7.26 -8.18 7.88
N ALA A 142 6.87 -7.60 6.75
CA ALA A 142 7.48 -6.38 6.22
C ALA A 142 7.26 -5.19 7.17
N GLN A 143 6.06 -5.05 7.75
CA GLN A 143 5.80 -4.04 8.78
C GLN A 143 6.71 -4.23 9.99
N ILE A 144 6.78 -5.44 10.56
CA ILE A 144 7.67 -5.74 11.70
C ILE A 144 9.13 -5.44 11.33
N PHE A 145 9.58 -5.91 10.18
CA PHE A 145 10.94 -5.67 9.69
C PHE A 145 11.27 -4.18 9.59
N LEU A 146 10.40 -3.37 8.99
CA LEU A 146 10.62 -1.92 8.86
C LEU A 146 10.62 -1.18 10.21
N LEU A 147 9.97 -1.73 11.24
CA LEU A 147 9.96 -1.21 12.61
C LEU A 147 11.23 -1.61 13.38
N GLU A 148 11.72 -2.85 13.21
CA GLU A 148 12.86 -3.40 13.94
C GLU A 148 14.22 -2.97 13.37
N TYR A 149 14.30 -2.72 12.06
CA TYR A 149 15.55 -2.41 11.36
C TYR A 149 15.57 -0.94 10.88
N PRO A 150 15.88 0.03 11.76
CA PRO A 150 15.86 1.44 11.41
C PRO A 150 16.80 1.83 10.26
N ASN A 151 17.93 1.13 10.16
CA ASN A 151 18.95 1.38 9.14
C ASN A 151 18.67 0.67 7.82
N ALA A 152 17.52 -0.01 7.67
CA ALA A 152 17.03 -0.54 6.39
C ALA A 152 16.93 0.62 5.39
N THR A 153 18.04 0.87 4.71
CA THR A 153 18.20 1.98 3.79
C THR A 153 17.60 1.48 2.50
N VAL A 154 16.35 1.86 2.30
CA VAL A 154 15.63 1.60 1.07
C VAL A 154 16.35 2.49 0.02
N SER A 155 17.37 1.95 -0.66
CA SER A 155 18.30 2.67 -1.54
C SER A 155 17.66 3.03 -2.88
N ARG A 156 18.12 4.12 -3.52
CA ARG A 156 17.63 4.55 -4.84
C ARG A 156 18.23 3.68 -5.94
N SER A 157 17.34 3.04 -6.70
CA SER A 157 17.53 2.45 -8.03
C SER A 157 18.26 1.11 -8.12
N SER A 158 17.60 0.11 -8.72
CA SER A 158 17.86 -0.43 -10.08
C SER A 158 16.74 -1.45 -10.40
N LEU A 159 16.77 -2.15 -11.53
CA LEU A 159 15.65 -2.98 -12.02
C LEU A 159 16.06 -4.46 -12.16
N ALA A 160 15.10 -5.37 -12.11
CA ALA A 160 15.21 -6.70 -12.74
C ALA A 160 13.87 -7.07 -13.39
N LYS A 161 13.93 -7.51 -14.66
CA LYS A 161 12.80 -7.84 -15.55
C LYS A 161 12.24 -9.24 -15.27
N VAL A 162 10.93 -9.43 -15.42
CA VAL A 162 10.31 -10.55 -16.16
C VAL A 162 9.00 -10.05 -16.81
N GLN A 163 8.72 -10.57 -18.01
CA GLN A 163 7.72 -10.13 -18.99
C GLN A 163 6.45 -10.99 -18.95
N SER A 164 5.27 -10.37 -19.04
CA SER A 164 4.19 -10.65 -20.02
C SER A 164 2.88 -9.97 -19.60
N PHE A 165 2.30 -9.21 -20.54
CA PHE A 165 0.90 -8.71 -20.65
C PHE A 165 0.06 -8.58 -19.36
N LYS A 166 0.33 -7.59 -18.50
CA LYS A 166 -0.36 -7.44 -17.20
C LYS A 166 -0.45 -5.98 -16.78
N ALA A 167 -1.33 -5.66 -15.82
CA ALA A 167 -1.24 -4.38 -15.11
C ALA A 167 0.21 -4.18 -14.60
N PRO A 168 0.74 -2.95 -14.55
CA PRO A 168 2.14 -2.74 -14.20
C PRO A 168 2.45 -3.44 -12.87
N GLY A 169 3.56 -4.17 -12.77
CA GLY A 169 4.02 -4.74 -11.50
C GLY A 169 4.45 -3.63 -10.53
N LEU A 170 4.35 -3.87 -9.22
CA LEU A 170 5.09 -3.05 -8.24
C LEU A 170 6.46 -3.66 -7.98
N SER A 171 7.51 -2.86 -8.08
CA SER A 171 8.85 -3.27 -7.71
C SER A 171 8.98 -3.37 -6.19
N SER A 172 9.39 -4.54 -5.68
CA SER A 172 9.78 -4.71 -4.27
C SER A 172 11.28 -4.65 -4.04
N LYS A 173 12.07 -4.25 -5.05
CA LYS A 173 13.53 -4.32 -5.00
C LYS A 173 14.12 -3.55 -3.82
N LYS A 174 13.60 -2.36 -3.57
CA LYS A 174 14.01 -1.48 -2.48
C LYS A 174 13.90 -2.19 -1.10
N LEU A 175 12.82 -2.96 -0.91
CA LEU A 175 12.58 -3.75 0.30
C LEU A 175 13.51 -4.97 0.36
N LEU A 176 13.70 -5.67 -0.76
CA LEU A 176 14.61 -6.82 -0.84
C LEU A 176 16.08 -6.44 -0.58
N GLU A 177 16.52 -5.31 -1.12
CA GLU A 177 17.87 -4.77 -0.91
C GLU A 177 18.14 -4.38 0.55
N SER A 178 17.08 -4.11 1.33
CA SER A 178 17.22 -3.87 2.76
C SER A 178 17.42 -5.15 3.58
N GLY A 179 17.34 -6.33 2.95
CA GLY A 179 17.52 -7.65 3.59
C GLY A 179 16.23 -8.40 3.88
N PHE A 180 15.07 -7.81 3.59
CA PHE A 180 13.78 -8.51 3.72
C PHE A 180 13.67 -9.66 2.71
N LYS A 181 13.01 -10.74 3.11
CA LYS A 181 12.75 -11.90 2.25
C LYS A 181 11.27 -12.25 2.34
N PHE A 182 10.59 -12.31 1.18
CA PHE A 182 9.27 -12.90 1.10
C PHE A 182 9.34 -14.38 1.48
N LYS A 183 8.34 -14.84 2.22
CA LYS A 183 8.23 -16.24 2.62
C LYS A 183 7.30 -17.02 1.71
N TYR A 184 6.27 -16.37 1.17
CA TYR A 184 5.20 -17.06 0.46
C TYR A 184 5.26 -16.82 -1.05
N SER A 185 5.01 -17.87 -1.80
CA SER A 185 4.78 -17.88 -3.25
C SER A 185 3.36 -17.43 -3.60
N VAL A 186 3.10 -17.16 -4.88
CA VAL A 186 1.75 -16.79 -5.34
C VAL A 186 0.79 -17.98 -5.21
N GLU A 187 1.30 -19.19 -5.44
CA GLU A 187 0.58 -20.44 -5.29
C GLU A 187 0.08 -20.61 -3.84
N GLU A 188 0.96 -20.42 -2.85
CA GLU A 188 0.60 -20.48 -1.43
C GLU A 188 -0.44 -19.39 -1.06
N MET A 189 -0.33 -18.18 -1.63
CA MET A 189 -1.33 -17.12 -1.43
C MET A 189 -2.72 -17.53 -1.93
N LEU A 190 -2.80 -18.17 -3.09
CA LEU A 190 -4.07 -18.61 -3.67
C LEU A 190 -4.63 -19.79 -2.88
N ASP A 191 -3.79 -20.76 -2.50
CA ASP A 191 -4.19 -21.92 -1.72
C ASP A 191 -4.74 -21.52 -0.35
N ASP A 192 -4.06 -20.62 0.37
CA ASP A 192 -4.51 -20.13 1.67
C ASP A 192 -5.81 -19.32 1.56
N ALA A 193 -5.96 -18.50 0.51
CA ALA A 193 -7.19 -17.76 0.25
C ALA A 193 -8.37 -18.70 -0.06
N ILE A 194 -8.17 -19.72 -0.91
CA ILE A 194 -9.19 -20.73 -1.23
C ILE A 194 -9.57 -21.52 0.02
N LYS A 195 -8.59 -21.95 0.81
CA LYS A 195 -8.81 -22.69 2.06
C LYS A 195 -9.63 -21.85 3.05
N CYS A 196 -9.24 -20.61 3.29
CA CYS A 196 -9.98 -19.68 4.15
C CYS A 196 -11.43 -19.48 3.68
N CYS A 197 -11.65 -19.36 2.37
CA CYS A 197 -13.00 -19.22 1.83
C CYS A 197 -13.84 -20.49 1.99
N LYS A 198 -13.26 -21.68 1.84
CA LYS A 198 -13.93 -22.96 2.10
C LYS A 198 -14.30 -23.12 3.57
N ASP A 199 -13.35 -22.86 4.46
CA ASP A 199 -13.54 -22.95 5.91
C ASP A 199 -14.65 -22.00 6.40
N LYS A 200 -14.80 -20.83 5.76
CA LYS A 200 -15.87 -19.85 6.04
C LYS A 200 -17.14 -20.02 5.20
N ALA A 201 -17.25 -21.09 4.41
CA ALA A 201 -18.38 -21.37 3.53
C ALA A 201 -18.69 -20.27 2.48
N TYR A 202 -17.68 -19.47 2.12
CA TYR A 202 -17.76 -18.52 0.99
C TYR A 202 -17.50 -19.20 -0.35
N LEU A 203 -16.83 -20.35 -0.35
CA LEU A 203 -16.61 -21.21 -1.51
C LEU A 203 -17.05 -22.63 -1.15
N LYS A 204 -17.78 -23.29 -2.06
CA LYS A 204 -18.23 -24.68 -1.91
C LYS A 204 -17.18 -25.67 -2.41
#